data_AF-A0A7X9EJD5-F1
#
_entry.id   AF-A0A7X9EJD5-F1
#
_cell.length_a   1.000
_cell.length_b   1.000
_cell.length_c   1.000
_cell.angle_alpha   90.00
_cell.angle_beta   90.00
_cell.angle_gamma   90.00
#
_symmetry.space_group_name_H-M   'P 1'
#
loop_
_entity.id
_entity.type
_entity.pdbx_description
1 polymer ?
#
loop_
_entity_poly.entity_id
_entity_poly.type
_entity_poly.pdbx_seq_one_letter_code
_entity_poly.pdbx_strand_id
1 'polypeptide(L)'
;MKLKLFVFLGIFSLLLVSFSAVLLVTKNVSGFDMFGSKKVDCVPYNVFLEKGEKDYSVKISWLTKAKCFSFVQYGMDSKDIDMIGVGSNSKAKEHSVIIEKISPSEKYFFLINSDDQTYGNGGVPLEFVLNNL
;
A
#
# COMPACT_ATOMS: atom_id res chain seq x y z
N MET A 1 -5.79 16.53 56.46
CA MET A 1 -5.93 17.25 55.17
C MET A 1 -4.94 16.75 54.09
N LYS A 2 -3.64 16.58 54.40
CA LYS A 2 -2.61 16.14 53.43
C LYS A 2 -2.82 14.72 52.86
N LEU A 3 -3.29 13.75 53.65
CA LEU A 3 -3.51 12.36 53.19
C LEU A 3 -4.59 12.25 52.09
N LYS A 4 -5.70 12.99 52.22
CA LYS A 4 -6.77 13.02 51.21
C LYS A 4 -6.29 13.65 49.89
N LEU A 5 -5.36 14.61 49.97
CA LEU A 5 -4.76 15.27 48.80
C LEU A 5 -3.81 14.33 48.04
N PHE A 6 -3.00 13.53 48.75
CA PHE A 6 -2.12 12.53 48.11
C PHE A 6 -2.90 11.42 47.42
N VAL A 7 -3.97 10.92 48.04
CA VAL A 7 -4.85 9.91 47.43
C VAL A 7 -5.53 10.46 46.18
N PHE A 8 -5.99 11.71 46.22
CA PHE A 8 -6.60 12.37 45.06
C PHE A 8 -5.60 12.54 43.90
N LEU A 9 -4.37 12.98 44.18
CA LEU A 9 -3.31 13.09 43.15
C LEU A 9 -2.97 11.73 42.52
N GLY A 10 -2.89 10.67 43.33
CA GLY A 10 -2.62 9.32 42.84
C GLY A 10 -3.72 8.82 41.91
N ILE A 11 -4.98 8.95 42.31
CA ILE A 11 -6.13 8.57 41.47
C ILE A 11 -6.16 9.41 40.18
N PHE A 12 -5.88 10.71 40.26
CA PHE A 12 -5.85 11.59 39.09
C PHE A 12 -4.73 11.20 38.10
N SER A 13 -3.54 10.84 38.60
CA SER A 13 -2.45 10.36 37.74
C SER A 13 -2.79 9.03 37.05
N LEU A 14 -3.44 8.10 37.75
CA LEU A 14 -3.89 6.83 37.16
C LEU A 14 -4.96 7.05 36.10
N LEU A 15 -5.90 7.96 36.35
CA LEU A 15 -6.91 8.34 35.36
C LEU A 15 -6.28 8.98 34.12
N LEU A 16 -5.30 9.86 34.30
CA LEU A 16 -4.55 10.48 33.19
C LEU A 16 -3.84 9.45 32.32
N VAL A 17 -3.11 8.52 32.94
CA VAL A 17 -2.42 7.44 32.22
C VAL A 17 -3.43 6.55 31.48
N SER A 18 -4.54 6.20 32.13
CA SER A 18 -5.60 5.39 31.52
C SER A 18 -6.26 6.11 30.34
N PHE A 19 -6.51 7.42 30.46
CA PHE A 19 -7.13 8.22 29.41
C PHE A 19 -6.18 8.39 28.22
N SER A 20 -4.89 8.63 28.47
CA SER A 20 -3.86 8.64 27.42
C SER A 20 -3.73 7.29 26.72
N ALA A 21 -3.79 6.17 27.44
CA ALA A 21 -3.76 4.84 26.85
C ALA A 21 -4.99 4.58 25.97
N VAL A 22 -6.19 4.97 26.42
CA VAL A 22 -7.42 4.87 25.61
C VAL A 22 -7.34 5.73 24.35
N LEU A 23 -6.75 6.93 24.42
CA LEU A 23 -6.51 7.77 23.23
C LEU A 23 -5.55 7.13 22.22
N LEU A 24 -4.57 6.34 22.68
CA LEU A 24 -3.67 5.58 21.81
C LEU A 24 -4.38 4.39 21.16
N VAL A 25 -5.30 3.73 21.87
CA VAL A 25 -6.03 2.55 21.38
C VAL A 25 -7.19 2.93 20.45
N THR A 26 -7.85 4.07 20.69
CA THR A 26 -9.05 4.48 19.94
C THR A 26 -8.76 5.26 18.66
N LYS A 27 -7.53 5.74 18.48
CA LYS A 27 -7.13 6.34 17.22
C LYS A 27 -6.63 5.24 16.29
N ASN A 28 -7.28 5.10 15.13
CA ASN A 28 -6.76 4.41 13.96
C ASN A 28 -5.52 5.18 13.45
N VAL A 29 -4.42 5.14 14.20
CA VAL A 29 -3.15 5.72 13.78
C VAL A 29 -2.53 4.73 12.81
N SER A 30 -2.33 5.17 11.56
CA SER A 30 -1.81 4.39 10.42
C SER A 30 -0.37 3.85 10.60
N GLY A 31 0.16 3.69 11.82
CA GLY A 31 1.50 3.17 12.01
C GLY A 31 2.02 3.21 13.43
N PHE A 32 1.64 2.23 14.24
CA PHE A 32 2.42 1.86 15.43
C PHE A 32 2.70 0.35 15.41
N ASP A 33 3.65 -0.06 14.58
CA ASP A 33 4.16 -1.43 14.55
C ASP A 33 5.17 -1.61 15.68
N MET A 34 4.74 -2.06 16.86
CA MET A 34 5.62 -2.29 18.01
C MET A 34 6.46 -3.58 17.87
N PHE A 35 6.05 -4.53 17.01
CA PHE A 35 6.69 -5.86 16.87
C PHE A 35 6.65 -6.44 15.44
N GLY A 36 6.38 -5.62 14.43
CA GLY A 36 6.36 -6.06 13.03
C GLY A 36 7.60 -5.57 12.30
N SER A 37 8.57 -6.46 12.05
CA SER A 37 9.59 -6.17 11.05
C SER A 37 8.90 -6.05 9.70
N LYS A 38 8.48 -4.84 9.30
CA LYS A 38 8.08 -4.56 7.91
C LYS A 38 9.21 -5.12 7.04
N LYS A 39 8.89 -6.05 6.15
CA LYS A 39 9.85 -6.46 5.11
C LYS A 39 10.01 -5.28 4.15
N VAL A 40 10.90 -4.35 4.51
CA VAL A 40 11.24 -3.15 3.71
C VAL A 40 11.84 -3.53 2.35
N ASP A 41 12.20 -4.80 2.14
CA ASP A 41 12.84 -5.25 0.91
C ASP A 41 11.87 -5.56 -0.24
N CYS A 42 10.55 -5.56 0.01
CA CYS A 42 9.51 -5.79 -1.00
C CYS A 42 8.91 -4.51 -1.59
N VAL A 43 9.54 -3.36 -1.37
CA VAL A 43 9.10 -2.07 -1.91
C VAL A 43 9.43 -2.00 -3.41
N PRO A 44 8.43 -1.79 -4.29
CA PRO A 44 8.65 -1.56 -5.72
C PRO A 44 9.48 -0.30 -5.98
N TYR A 45 10.48 -0.42 -6.86
CA TYR A 45 11.23 0.72 -7.40
C TYR A 45 11.47 0.52 -8.90
N ASN A 46 11.84 1.61 -9.59
CA ASN A 46 12.00 1.63 -11.05
C ASN A 46 10.77 1.09 -11.78
N VAL A 47 9.60 1.67 -11.47
CA VAL A 47 8.34 1.29 -12.12
C VAL A 47 8.31 1.88 -13.54
N PHE A 48 8.17 1.01 -14.53
CA PHE A 48 8.08 1.37 -15.94
C PHE A 48 6.78 0.87 -16.56
N LEU A 49 6.21 1.68 -17.43
CA LEU A 49 5.03 1.35 -18.22
C LEU A 49 5.40 1.42 -19.69
N GLU A 50 5.07 0.37 -20.43
CA GLU A 50 5.33 0.26 -21.86
C GLU A 50 4.08 -0.30 -22.55
N LYS A 51 3.89 0.00 -23.84
CA LYS A 51 2.93 -0.73 -24.66
C LYS A 51 3.31 -2.22 -24.68
N GLY A 52 2.34 -3.09 -24.47
CA GLY A 52 2.55 -4.53 -24.60
C GLY A 52 2.65 -4.97 -26.06
N GLU A 53 2.90 -6.27 -26.29
CA GLU A 53 3.04 -6.83 -27.65
C GLU A 53 1.73 -6.77 -28.46
N LYS A 54 0.58 -6.67 -27.80
CA LYS A 54 -0.74 -6.53 -28.43
C LYS A 54 -1.18 -5.06 -28.42
N ASP A 55 -1.88 -4.63 -29.47
CA ASP A 55 -2.36 -3.25 -29.68
C ASP A 55 -3.26 -2.67 -28.57
N TYR A 56 -3.74 -3.52 -27.65
CA TYR A 56 -4.61 -3.16 -26.52
C TYR A 56 -4.08 -3.71 -25.20
N SER A 57 -2.77 -3.65 -25.01
CA SER A 57 -2.11 -4.15 -23.81
C SER A 57 -1.09 -3.17 -23.27
N VAL A 58 -0.95 -3.16 -21.95
CA VAL A 58 0.10 -2.42 -21.24
C VAL A 58 0.94 -3.41 -20.46
N LYS A 59 2.26 -3.19 -20.47
CA LYS A 59 3.22 -3.90 -19.64
C LYS A 59 3.68 -2.99 -18.52
N ILE A 60 3.50 -3.43 -17.28
CA ILE A 60 3.94 -2.73 -16.08
C ILE A 60 5.07 -3.56 -15.46
N SER A 61 6.24 -2.97 -15.29
CA SER A 61 7.43 -3.67 -14.76
C SER A 61 8.10 -2.88 -13.64
N TRP A 62 8.69 -3.59 -12.67
CA TRP A 62 9.37 -3.00 -11.53
C TRP A 62 10.33 -3.98 -10.87
N LEU A 63 11.11 -3.47 -9.92
CA LEU A 63 12.08 -4.22 -9.15
C LEU A 63 11.78 -4.19 -7.64
N THR A 64 12.21 -5.23 -6.93
CA THR A 64 12.22 -5.32 -5.45
C THR A 64 13.58 -5.80 -4.96
N LYS A 65 13.98 -5.41 -3.74
CA LYS A 65 15.29 -5.79 -3.18
C LYS A 65 15.35 -7.28 -2.78
N ALA A 66 14.22 -7.81 -2.32
CA ALA A 66 14.02 -9.22 -2.00
C ALA A 66 13.10 -9.93 -3.01
N LYS A 67 13.05 -11.27 -2.92
CA LYS A 67 12.11 -12.09 -3.68
C LYS A 67 10.72 -12.01 -3.04
N CYS A 68 9.77 -11.40 -3.73
CA CYS A 68 8.43 -11.12 -3.20
C CYS A 68 7.37 -11.66 -4.16
N PHE A 69 6.18 -12.01 -3.66
CA PHE A 69 5.03 -12.25 -4.53
C PHE A 69 4.42 -10.90 -4.87
N SER A 70 4.02 -10.68 -6.12
CA SER A 70 3.54 -9.37 -6.51
C SER A 70 2.52 -9.44 -7.64
N PHE A 71 1.61 -8.48 -7.65
CA PHE A 71 0.55 -8.35 -8.64
C PHE A 71 0.11 -6.89 -8.73
N VAL A 72 -0.61 -6.54 -9.79
CA VAL A 72 -1.16 -5.20 -9.99
C VAL A 72 -2.65 -5.25 -9.76
N GLN A 73 -3.18 -4.30 -8.99
CA GLN A 73 -4.60 -3.97 -9.01
C GLN A 73 -4.81 -2.78 -9.94
N TYR A 74 -5.84 -2.81 -10.78
CA TYR A 74 -6.13 -1.72 -11.70
C TYR A 74 -7.63 -1.48 -11.85
N GLY A 75 -8.02 -0.29 -12.32
CA GLY A 75 -9.40 0.16 -12.39
C GLY A 75 -9.55 1.39 -13.27
N MET A 76 -10.79 1.73 -13.64
CA MET A 76 -11.11 2.99 -14.31
C MET A 76 -11.48 4.10 -13.30
N ASP A 77 -11.81 3.73 -12.06
CA ASP A 77 -12.05 4.67 -10.96
C ASP A 77 -10.91 4.58 -9.94
N SER A 78 -10.33 5.73 -9.60
CA SER A 78 -9.32 5.86 -8.54
C SER A 78 -9.80 5.36 -7.16
N LYS A 79 -11.11 5.30 -6.93
CA LYS A 79 -11.73 4.84 -5.68
C LYS A 79 -12.14 3.37 -5.71
N ASP A 80 -12.19 2.76 -6.90
CA ASP A 80 -12.62 1.39 -7.10
C ASP A 80 -11.67 0.67 -8.06
N ILE A 81 -10.69 -0.02 -7.46
CA ILE A 81 -9.59 -0.69 -8.16
C ILE A 81 -9.69 -2.18 -7.84
N ASP A 82 -10.62 -2.85 -8.50
CA ASP A 82 -11.06 -4.22 -8.23
C ASP A 82 -10.46 -5.26 -9.19
N MET A 83 -9.99 -4.85 -10.37
CA MET A 83 -9.39 -5.76 -11.34
C MET A 83 -7.96 -6.13 -10.95
N ILE A 84 -7.57 -7.37 -11.22
CA ILE A 84 -6.25 -7.92 -10.86
C ILE A 84 -5.51 -8.36 -12.10
N GLY A 85 -4.29 -7.83 -12.28
CA GLY A 85 -3.30 -8.30 -13.22
C GLY A 85 -2.21 -9.10 -12.49
N VAL A 86 -2.00 -10.35 -12.89
CA VAL A 86 -0.99 -11.24 -12.30
C VAL A 86 0.13 -11.48 -13.30
N GLY A 87 1.37 -11.41 -12.82
CA GLY A 87 2.57 -11.74 -13.58
C GLY A 87 3.06 -13.15 -13.27
N SER A 88 4.28 -13.25 -12.73
CA SER A 88 4.86 -14.51 -12.28
C SER A 88 4.13 -15.08 -11.06
N ASN A 89 3.81 -16.37 -11.09
CA ASN A 89 3.21 -17.09 -9.95
C ASN A 89 4.22 -17.44 -8.84
N SER A 90 5.43 -16.89 -8.89
CA SER A 90 6.54 -17.22 -7.98
C SER A 90 7.21 -15.95 -7.45
N LYS A 91 7.90 -16.09 -6.30
CA LYS A 91 8.60 -14.95 -5.71
C LYS A 91 9.81 -14.55 -6.55
N ALA A 92 9.83 -13.31 -7.00
CA ALA A 92 10.89 -12.77 -7.84
C ALA A 92 11.39 -11.41 -7.33
N LYS A 93 12.55 -10.96 -7.84
CA LYS A 93 13.05 -9.59 -7.64
C LYS A 93 12.67 -8.67 -8.79
N GLU A 94 12.46 -9.26 -9.96
CA GLU A 94 12.06 -8.58 -11.19
C GLU A 94 10.64 -9.01 -11.49
N HIS A 95 9.76 -8.02 -11.69
CA HIS A 95 8.34 -8.25 -11.86
C HIS A 95 7.87 -7.60 -13.14
N SER A 96 6.95 -8.27 -13.82
CA SER A 96 6.29 -7.77 -15.02
C SER A 96 4.87 -8.30 -15.06
N VAL A 97 3.92 -7.42 -15.29
CA VAL A 97 2.50 -7.75 -15.46
C VAL A 97 2.05 -7.19 -16.80
N ILE A 98 1.40 -8.03 -17.60
CA ILE A 98 0.77 -7.61 -18.85
C ILE A 98 -0.73 -7.58 -18.62
N ILE A 99 -1.33 -6.41 -18.83
CA ILE A 99 -2.77 -6.22 -18.74
C ILE A 99 -3.30 -6.06 -20.15
N GLU A 100 -4.23 -6.93 -20.54
CA GLU A 100 -4.84 -6.94 -21.87
C GLU A 100 -6.21 -6.25 -21.85
N LYS A 101 -6.75 -6.00 -23.06
CA LYS A 101 -8.07 -5.40 -23.29
C LYS A 101 -8.20 -3.99 -22.70
N ILE A 102 -7.10 -3.24 -22.74
CA ILE A 102 -7.05 -1.85 -22.31
C ILE A 102 -7.49 -0.95 -23.46
N SER A 103 -8.49 -0.11 -23.20
CA SER A 103 -8.91 0.94 -24.14
C SER A 103 -7.81 2.01 -24.30
N PRO A 104 -7.33 2.31 -25.52
CA PRO A 104 -6.15 3.17 -25.70
C PRO A 104 -6.31 4.62 -25.22
N SER A 105 -7.53 5.15 -25.29
CA SER A 105 -7.85 6.54 -24.95
C SER A 105 -8.39 6.73 -23.53
N GLU A 106 -8.62 5.64 -22.79
CA GLU A 106 -9.22 5.69 -21.46
C GLU A 106 -8.16 5.87 -20.38
N LYS A 107 -8.51 6.55 -19.29
CA LYS A 107 -7.64 6.70 -18.13
C LYS A 107 -7.84 5.51 -17.18
N TYR A 108 -6.74 4.87 -16.82
CA TYR A 108 -6.71 3.80 -15.83
C TYR A 108 -5.89 4.20 -14.62
N PHE A 109 -6.26 3.64 -13.47
CA PHE A 109 -5.53 3.74 -12.21
C PHE A 109 -5.00 2.38 -11.83
N PHE A 110 -3.84 2.33 -11.19
CA PHE A 110 -3.27 1.09 -10.70
C PHE A 110 -2.48 1.25 -9.40
N LEU A 111 -2.42 0.15 -8.66
CA LEU A 111 -1.64 -0.02 -7.45
C LEU A 111 -0.80 -1.29 -7.61
N ILE A 112 0.44 -1.26 -7.10
CA ILE A 112 1.30 -2.44 -7.08
C ILE A 112 1.15 -3.09 -5.70
N ASN A 113 0.76 -4.35 -5.65
CA ASN A 113 0.75 -5.13 -4.43
C ASN A 113 2.00 -6.01 -4.40
N SER A 114 2.73 -5.98 -3.29
CA SER A 114 3.96 -6.74 -3.10
C SER A 114 4.01 -7.30 -1.68
N ASP A 115 3.94 -8.63 -1.58
CA ASP A 115 3.61 -9.39 -0.37
C ASP A 115 2.36 -8.76 0.32
N ASP A 116 2.48 -8.28 1.56
CA ASP A 116 1.34 -7.81 2.38
C ASP A 116 1.11 -6.29 2.30
N GLN A 117 1.71 -5.61 1.31
CA GLN A 117 1.64 -4.14 1.19
C GLN A 117 1.26 -3.69 -0.21
N THR A 118 0.46 -2.63 -0.25
CA THR A 118 0.01 -1.95 -1.46
C THR A 118 0.78 -0.65 -1.65
N TYR A 119 1.24 -0.40 -2.88
CA TYR A 119 2.12 0.70 -3.23
C TYR A 119 1.50 1.56 -4.33
N GLY A 120 1.61 2.87 -4.10
CA GLY A 120 1.26 3.94 -5.02
C GLY A 120 2.09 5.18 -4.66
N ASN A 121 1.75 6.35 -5.21
CA ASN A 121 2.42 7.59 -4.86
C ASN A 121 1.90 8.12 -3.51
N GLY A 122 2.49 7.65 -2.40
CA GLY A 122 2.02 8.01 -1.05
C GLY A 122 0.67 7.40 -0.69
N GLY A 123 0.36 6.21 -1.23
CA GLY A 123 -0.94 5.54 -1.06
C GLY A 123 -2.00 5.96 -2.09
N VAL A 124 -1.69 6.89 -2.98
CA VAL A 124 -2.55 7.26 -4.11
C VAL A 124 -2.24 6.36 -5.31
N PRO A 125 -3.26 5.81 -5.99
CA PRO A 125 -3.08 5.07 -7.24
C PRO A 125 -2.33 5.86 -8.31
N LEU A 126 -1.47 5.17 -9.05
CA LEU A 126 -0.79 5.73 -10.22
C LEU A 126 -1.75 5.70 -11.41
N GLU A 127 -1.66 6.67 -12.32
CA GLU A 127 -2.54 6.74 -13.50
C GLU A 127 -1.78 6.58 -14.81
N PHE A 128 -2.45 6.04 -15.83
CA PHE A 128 -1.93 6.00 -17.20
C PHE A 128 -3.05 6.06 -18.25
N VAL A 129 -2.68 6.45 -19.46
CA VAL A 129 -3.49 6.35 -20.68
C VAL A 129 -2.62 5.69 -21.72
N LEU A 130 -3.05 4.56 -22.29
CA LEU A 130 -2.20 3.71 -23.14
C LEU A 130 -1.68 4.45 -24.39
N ASN A 131 -2.44 5.39 -24.96
CA ASN A 131 -1.98 6.21 -26.09
C ASN A 131 -0.85 7.19 -25.73
N ASN A 132 -0.66 7.52 -24.46
CA ASN A 132 0.36 8.45 -23.98
C ASN A 132 1.66 7.73 -23.56
N LEU A 133 1.71 6.41 -23.68
CA LEU A 133 2.90 5.57 -23.49
C LEU A 133 3.68 5.43 -24.81
#